data_AF-A0A366SBA6-F1
#
_entry.id   AF-A0A366SBA6-F1
#
_cell.length_a   1.000
_cell.length_b   1.000
_cell.length_c   1.000
_cell.angle_alpha   90.00
_cell.angle_beta   90.00
_cell.angle_gamma   90.00
#
_symmetry.space_group_name_H-M   'P 1'
#
loop_
_entity.id
_entity.type
_entity.pdbx_description
1 polymer ?
#
loop_
_entity_poly.entity_id
_entity_poly.type
_entity_poly.pdbx_seq_one_letter_code
_entity_poly.pdbx_strand_id
1 'polypeptide(L)'
;MFLTEPILFLLSLYMAFIYGILYLDFTAYPYVFQQTRHWDAGISGLSFLGIGAGMAIATAASPYINRVYATWVKKLGGPKPEARLPHLILLSWLVPIGLFWFAWTADTSIHWASCIISGIPFGIGFVVLSLGITSYLIDCYGKYAASALAANAILRSCFGAGFPLFSHQMYDKLGAAWATSILGFISVALAPLPFVFYRFGPRIRAHSTFHQRAIEEEFEVAATVDHSKKEG
;
A
#
# COMPACT_ATOMS: atom_id res chain seq x y z
N MET A 1 19.71 -6.06 5.61
CA MET A 1 18.62 -5.11 5.92
C MET A 1 17.24 -5.73 5.72
N PHE A 2 16.92 -6.25 4.53
CA PHE A 2 15.56 -6.74 4.20
C PHE A 2 15.08 -7.98 4.98
N LEU A 3 15.92 -9.01 5.18
CA LEU A 3 15.58 -10.21 5.98
C LEU A 3 15.83 -10.05 7.48
N THR A 4 16.59 -9.03 7.85
CA THR A 4 16.98 -8.73 9.23
C THR A 4 15.97 -7.83 9.95
N GLU A 5 15.06 -7.19 9.22
CA GLU A 5 14.09 -6.24 9.73
C GLU A 5 12.66 -6.68 9.38
N PRO A 6 11.97 -7.41 10.29
CA PRO A 6 10.64 -7.98 10.03
C PRO A 6 9.60 -6.91 9.66
N ILE A 7 9.74 -5.69 10.19
CA ILE A 7 8.85 -4.56 9.90
C ILE A 7 8.96 -4.13 8.44
N LEU A 8 10.20 -3.93 7.95
CA LEU A 8 10.47 -3.55 6.57
C LEU A 8 9.94 -4.64 5.62
N PHE A 9 10.18 -5.91 5.94
CA PHE A 9 9.71 -7.04 5.13
C PHE A 9 8.18 -7.04 5.03
N LEU A 10 7.46 -7.02 6.15
CA LEU A 10 6.00 -7.13 6.17
C LEU A 10 5.29 -5.94 5.52
N LEU A 11 5.77 -4.71 5.75
CA LEU A 11 5.21 -3.52 5.10
C LEU A 11 5.50 -3.49 3.60
N SER A 12 6.73 -3.86 3.21
CA SER A 12 7.08 -3.95 1.79
C SER A 12 6.32 -5.07 1.08
N LEU A 13 6.09 -6.19 1.76
CA LEU A 13 5.28 -7.31 1.27
C LEU A 13 3.82 -6.87 1.06
N TYR A 14 3.25 -6.15 2.02
CA TYR A 14 1.90 -5.61 1.88
C TYR A 14 1.79 -4.64 0.69
N MET A 15 2.74 -3.71 0.56
CA MET A 15 2.79 -2.78 -0.56
C MET A 15 2.98 -3.50 -1.90
N ALA A 16 3.87 -4.50 -1.95
CA ALA A 16 4.12 -5.30 -3.13
C ALA A 16 2.90 -6.12 -3.54
N PHE A 17 2.16 -6.67 -2.57
CA PHE A 17 0.93 -7.41 -2.83
C PHE A 17 -0.14 -6.55 -3.51
N ILE A 18 -0.42 -5.35 -2.97
CA ILE A 18 -1.42 -4.44 -3.56
C ILE A 18 -0.97 -3.95 -4.93
N TYR A 19 0.33 -3.70 -5.10
CA TYR A 19 0.87 -3.36 -6.41
C TYR A 19 0.76 -4.52 -7.42
N GLY A 20 0.97 -5.76 -6.97
CA GLY A 20 0.71 -6.95 -7.77
C GLY A 20 -0.75 -7.04 -8.23
N ILE A 21 -1.69 -6.71 -7.35
CA ILE A 21 -3.12 -6.65 -7.69
C ILE A 21 -3.39 -5.56 -8.74
N LEU A 22 -2.82 -4.36 -8.60
CA LEU A 22 -2.97 -3.29 -9.60
C LEU A 22 -2.48 -3.75 -10.99
N TYR A 23 -1.39 -4.52 -11.04
CA TYR A 23 -0.89 -5.06 -12.30
C TYR A 23 -1.77 -6.18 -12.85
N LEU A 24 -2.33 -6.99 -11.96
CA LEU A 24 -3.28 -8.03 -12.28
C LEU A 24 -4.60 -7.46 -12.81
N ASP A 25 -5.01 -6.27 -12.36
CA ASP A 25 -6.18 -5.56 -12.87
C ASP A 25 -6.05 -5.24 -14.37
N PHE A 26 -4.82 -5.06 -14.89
CA PHE A 26 -4.61 -4.93 -16.33
C PHE A 26 -5.00 -6.16 -17.13
N THR A 27 -5.05 -7.34 -16.49
CA THR A 27 -5.59 -8.56 -17.09
C THR A 27 -7.07 -8.76 -16.71
N ALA A 28 -7.42 -8.49 -15.46
CA ALA A 28 -8.76 -8.74 -14.92
C ALA A 28 -9.85 -7.90 -15.61
N TYR A 29 -9.59 -6.61 -15.80
CA TYR A 29 -10.56 -5.70 -16.42
C TYR A 29 -10.83 -6.10 -17.88
N PRO A 30 -9.83 -6.30 -18.75
CA PRO A 30 -10.07 -6.86 -20.08
C PRO A 30 -10.79 -8.19 -20.07
N TYR A 31 -10.46 -9.08 -19.14
CA TYR A 31 -11.16 -10.37 -19.01
C TYR A 31 -12.66 -10.18 -18.74
N VAL A 32 -13.04 -9.34 -17.77
CA VAL A 32 -14.44 -9.07 -17.42
C VAL A 32 -15.17 -8.31 -18.54
N PHE A 33 -14.59 -7.26 -19.08
CA PHE A 33 -15.30 -6.42 -20.05
C PHE A 33 -15.27 -6.97 -21.48
N GLN A 34 -14.18 -7.61 -21.92
CA GLN A 34 -14.08 -8.16 -23.27
C GLN A 34 -14.62 -9.59 -23.36
N GLN A 35 -14.22 -10.51 -22.47
CA GLN A 35 -14.70 -11.90 -22.57
C GLN A 35 -16.13 -12.05 -22.06
N THR A 36 -16.47 -11.44 -20.92
CA THR A 36 -17.78 -11.67 -20.29
C THR A 36 -18.87 -10.76 -20.88
N ARG A 37 -18.52 -9.53 -21.28
CA ARG A 37 -19.49 -8.55 -21.83
C ARG A 37 -19.35 -8.25 -23.31
N HIS A 38 -18.37 -8.85 -24.00
CA HIS A 38 -18.13 -8.66 -25.43
C HIS A 38 -17.94 -7.20 -25.85
N TRP A 39 -17.38 -6.37 -24.96
CA TRP A 39 -17.03 -4.99 -25.30
C TRP A 39 -15.79 -4.95 -26.18
N ASP A 40 -15.76 -3.95 -27.06
CA ASP A 40 -14.59 -3.68 -27.87
C ASP A 40 -13.38 -3.29 -27.00
N ALA A 41 -12.17 -3.58 -27.49
CA ALA A 41 -10.93 -3.36 -26.74
C ALA A 41 -10.75 -1.89 -26.32
N GLY A 42 -11.19 -0.94 -27.17
CA GLY A 42 -11.14 0.49 -26.86
C GLY A 42 -12.03 0.86 -25.68
N ILE A 43 -13.26 0.33 -25.61
CA ILE A 43 -14.22 0.62 -24.54
C ILE A 43 -13.80 -0.07 -23.23
N SER A 44 -13.23 -1.27 -23.30
CA SER A 44 -12.67 -1.95 -22.14
C SER A 44 -11.58 -1.13 -21.42
N GLY A 45 -10.85 -0.27 -22.15
CA GLY A 45 -9.88 0.64 -21.56
C GLY A 45 -10.50 1.72 -20.67
N LEU A 46 -11.75 2.14 -20.93
CA LEU A 46 -12.44 3.13 -20.10
C LEU A 46 -12.70 2.62 -18.69
N SER A 47 -12.77 1.31 -18.49
CA SER A 47 -13.01 0.73 -17.18
C SER A 47 -11.90 1.04 -16.17
N PHE A 48 -10.67 1.31 -16.63
CA PHE A 48 -9.57 1.78 -15.77
C PHE A 48 -9.77 3.21 -15.23
N LEU A 49 -10.68 4.00 -15.80
CA LEU A 49 -11.00 5.33 -15.30
C LEU A 49 -11.53 5.28 -13.85
N GLY A 50 -12.15 4.17 -13.44
CA GLY A 50 -12.58 3.98 -12.05
C GLY A 50 -11.40 3.99 -11.07
N ILE A 51 -10.35 3.21 -11.37
CA ILE A 51 -9.11 3.19 -10.58
C ILE A 51 -8.42 4.55 -10.66
N GLY A 52 -8.28 5.12 -11.86
CA GLY A 52 -7.66 6.43 -12.06
C GLY A 52 -8.36 7.55 -11.30
N ALA A 53 -9.70 7.57 -11.28
CA ALA A 53 -10.49 8.51 -10.50
C ALA A 53 -10.25 8.36 -8.99
N GLY A 54 -10.21 7.12 -8.49
CA GLY A 54 -9.84 6.83 -7.10
C GLY A 54 -8.45 7.36 -6.73
N MET A 55 -7.46 7.14 -7.61
CA MET A 55 -6.11 7.66 -7.42
C MET A 55 -6.06 9.20 -7.42
N ALA A 56 -6.82 9.83 -8.32
CA ALA A 56 -6.94 11.29 -8.40
C ALA A 56 -7.58 11.86 -7.13
N ILE A 57 -8.66 11.25 -6.64
CA ILE A 57 -9.33 11.64 -5.38
C ILE A 57 -8.37 11.51 -4.20
N ALA A 58 -7.64 10.40 -4.08
CA ALA A 58 -6.67 10.22 -3.01
C ALA A 58 -5.52 11.23 -3.09
N THR A 59 -5.05 11.54 -4.29
CA THR A 59 -4.00 12.55 -4.50
C THR A 59 -4.50 13.95 -4.13
N ALA A 60 -5.72 14.31 -4.53
CA ALA A 60 -6.35 15.58 -4.17
C ALA A 60 -6.65 15.67 -2.67
N ALA A 61 -6.92 14.55 -2.00
CA ALA A 61 -7.12 14.45 -0.55
C ALA A 61 -5.80 14.39 0.24
N SER A 62 -4.65 14.19 -0.40
CA SER A 62 -3.32 14.15 0.22
C SER A 62 -3.02 15.35 1.15
N PRO A 63 -3.28 16.62 0.78
CA PRO A 63 -3.06 17.75 1.69
C PRO A 63 -4.00 17.72 2.92
N TYR A 64 -5.20 17.16 2.79
CA TYR A 64 -6.10 16.95 3.94
C TYR A 64 -5.57 15.85 4.87
N ILE A 65 -5.09 14.73 4.30
CA ILE A 65 -4.44 13.64 5.05
C ILE A 65 -3.21 14.17 5.80
N ASN A 66 -2.41 15.03 5.16
CA ASN A 66 -1.26 15.67 5.79
C ASN A 66 -1.64 16.64 6.92
N ARG A 67 -2.76 17.36 6.80
CA ARG A 67 -3.30 18.19 7.90
C ARG A 67 -3.74 17.34 9.08
N VAL A 68 -4.45 16.24 8.82
CA VAL A 68 -4.85 15.26 9.86
C VAL A 68 -3.61 14.69 10.54
N TYR A 69 -2.58 14.32 9.77
CA TYR A 69 -1.28 13.89 10.30
C TYR A 69 -0.66 14.95 11.23
N ALA A 70 -0.60 16.22 10.81
CA ALA A 70 -0.07 17.31 11.63
C ALA A 70 -0.85 17.49 12.96
N THR A 71 -2.16 17.27 12.97
CA THR A 71 -2.96 17.28 14.20
C THR A 71 -2.61 16.12 15.13
N TRP A 72 -2.37 14.93 14.58
CA TRP A 72 -1.96 13.75 15.36
C TRP A 72 -0.52 13.85 15.88
N VAL A 73 0.39 14.45 15.13
CA VAL A 73 1.75 14.79 15.58
C VAL A 73 1.72 15.72 16.80
N LYS A 74 0.83 16.74 16.78
CA LYS A 74 0.62 17.63 17.94
C LYS A 74 0.03 16.88 19.14
N LYS A 75 -0.90 15.94 18.92
CA LYS A 75 -1.51 15.13 19.99
C LYS A 75 -0.56 14.10 20.61
N LEU A 76 0.35 13.52 19.83
CA LEU A 76 1.32 12.52 20.31
C LEU A 76 2.60 13.13 20.92
N GLY A 77 2.72 14.46 20.96
CA GLY A 77 3.83 15.16 21.60
C GLY A 77 5.15 15.11 20.83
N GLY A 78 5.13 14.91 19.51
CA GLY A 78 6.33 14.92 18.66
C GLY A 78 6.18 14.16 17.34
N PRO A 79 7.14 14.30 16.40
CA PRO A 79 7.13 13.62 15.10
C PRO A 79 7.49 12.14 15.26
N LYS A 80 6.53 11.35 15.76
CA LYS A 80 6.65 9.88 15.80
C LYS A 80 6.11 9.29 14.50
N PRO A 81 6.79 8.32 13.87
CA PRO A 81 6.31 7.62 12.66
C PRO A 81 4.91 7.02 12.86
N GLU A 82 4.57 6.68 14.10
CA GLU A 82 3.30 6.10 14.52
C GLU A 82 2.10 7.05 14.36
N ALA A 83 2.30 8.37 14.29
CA ALA A 83 1.24 9.32 14.01
C ALA A 83 0.71 9.20 12.56
N ARG A 84 1.45 8.50 11.68
CA ARG A 84 1.01 8.19 10.30
C ARG A 84 0.12 6.94 10.21
N LEU A 85 0.11 6.07 11.20
CA LEU A 85 -0.60 4.79 11.11
C LEU A 85 -2.14 4.87 11.29
N PRO A 86 -2.73 5.77 12.10
CA PRO A 86 -4.18 5.80 12.32
C PRO A 86 -5.02 5.98 11.04
N HIS A 87 -4.55 6.81 10.10
CA HIS A 87 -5.25 7.02 8.84
C HIS A 87 -5.09 5.82 7.89
N LEU A 88 -3.94 5.13 7.93
CA LEU A 88 -3.69 3.92 7.15
C LEU A 88 -4.55 2.75 7.60
N ILE A 89 -4.90 2.66 8.89
CA ILE A 89 -5.78 1.60 9.43
C ILE A 89 -7.18 1.70 8.87
N LEU A 90 -7.76 2.91 8.77
CA LEU A 90 -9.09 3.10 8.19
C LEU A 90 -9.05 2.87 6.67
N LEU A 91 -8.00 3.36 6.03
CA LEU A 91 -7.89 3.35 4.58
C LEU A 91 -7.44 1.99 4.01
N SER A 92 -6.81 1.13 4.82
CA SER A 92 -6.46 -0.24 4.42
C SER A 92 -7.70 -1.11 4.15
N TRP A 93 -8.82 -0.85 4.82
CA TRP A 93 -10.09 -1.56 4.61
C TRP A 93 -10.77 -1.21 3.29
N LEU A 94 -10.45 -0.07 2.66
CA LEU A 94 -11.01 0.27 1.34
C LEU A 94 -10.54 -0.70 0.24
N VAL A 95 -9.33 -1.24 0.37
CA VAL A 95 -8.76 -2.20 -0.61
C VAL A 95 -9.59 -3.49 -0.69
N PRO A 96 -9.83 -4.25 0.40
CA PRO A 96 -10.66 -5.44 0.33
C PRO A 96 -12.11 -5.12 -0.05
N ILE A 97 -12.67 -3.97 0.40
CA ILE A 97 -14.01 -3.54 -0.01
C ILE A 97 -14.07 -3.37 -1.53
N GLY A 98 -13.09 -2.71 -2.14
CA GLY A 98 -13.01 -2.54 -3.60
C GLY A 98 -12.88 -3.87 -4.34
N LEU A 99 -12.06 -4.80 -3.83
CA LEU A 99 -11.86 -6.11 -4.45
C LEU A 99 -13.10 -7.01 -4.37
N PHE A 100 -13.77 -7.07 -3.21
CA PHE A 100 -15.02 -7.82 -3.12
C PHE A 100 -16.11 -7.17 -3.96
N TRP A 101 -16.20 -5.84 -3.97
CA TRP A 101 -17.16 -5.16 -4.82
C TRP A 101 -16.91 -5.51 -6.29
N PHE A 102 -15.66 -5.44 -6.77
CA PHE A 102 -15.32 -5.83 -8.14
C PHE A 102 -15.65 -7.31 -8.42
N ALA A 103 -15.27 -8.21 -7.51
CA ALA A 103 -15.51 -9.65 -7.64
C ALA A 103 -16.99 -9.98 -7.88
N TRP A 104 -17.87 -9.41 -7.06
CA TRP A 104 -19.30 -9.70 -7.10
C TRP A 104 -20.07 -8.89 -8.14
N THR A 105 -19.48 -7.82 -8.68
CA THR A 105 -20.08 -7.01 -9.77
C THR A 105 -19.52 -7.34 -11.15
N ALA A 106 -18.59 -8.30 -11.23
CA ALA A 106 -18.04 -8.81 -12.49
C ALA A 106 -19.06 -9.61 -13.32
N ASP A 107 -20.16 -10.09 -12.72
CA ASP A 107 -21.20 -10.82 -13.45
C ASP A 107 -21.98 -9.92 -14.42
N THR A 108 -22.45 -10.50 -15.53
CA THR A 108 -23.25 -9.84 -16.58
C THR A 108 -24.59 -9.30 -16.07
N SER A 109 -25.12 -9.89 -14.99
CA SER A 109 -26.40 -9.52 -14.39
C SER A 109 -26.43 -8.10 -13.79
N ILE A 110 -25.28 -7.53 -13.44
CA ILE A 110 -25.17 -6.23 -12.76
C ILE A 110 -24.77 -5.14 -13.77
N HIS A 111 -25.18 -3.89 -13.55
CA HIS A 111 -24.80 -2.78 -14.45
C HIS A 111 -23.28 -2.53 -14.42
N TRP A 112 -22.65 -2.44 -15.60
CA TRP A 112 -21.20 -2.30 -15.80
C TRP A 112 -20.58 -1.14 -15.01
N ALA A 113 -21.34 -0.06 -14.79
CA ALA A 113 -20.91 1.11 -14.02
C ALA A 113 -20.53 0.75 -12.57
N SER A 114 -21.19 -0.24 -11.96
CA SER A 114 -20.88 -0.67 -10.59
C SER A 114 -19.47 -1.25 -10.49
N CYS A 115 -19.06 -2.03 -11.50
CA CYS A 115 -17.73 -2.63 -11.61
C CYS A 115 -16.63 -1.59 -11.89
N ILE A 116 -16.97 -0.49 -12.56
CA ILE A 116 -16.04 0.64 -12.73
C ILE A 116 -15.92 1.42 -11.40
N ILE A 117 -17.05 1.66 -10.72
CA ILE A 117 -17.07 2.39 -9.44
C ILE A 117 -16.32 1.65 -8.34
N SER A 118 -16.29 0.31 -8.34
CA SER A 118 -15.49 -0.46 -7.38
C SER A 118 -13.98 -0.23 -7.50
N GLY A 119 -13.49 0.27 -8.65
CA GLY A 119 -12.11 0.69 -8.82
C GLY A 119 -11.73 1.93 -7.99
N ILE A 120 -12.71 2.77 -7.63
CA ILE A 120 -12.49 4.00 -6.84
C ILE A 120 -11.94 3.68 -5.43
N PRO A 121 -12.60 2.87 -4.58
CA PRO A 121 -12.07 2.54 -3.26
C PRO A 121 -10.71 1.81 -3.34
N PHE A 122 -10.50 0.96 -4.35
CA PHE A 122 -9.21 0.30 -4.58
C PHE A 122 -8.11 1.32 -4.89
N GLY A 123 -8.34 2.23 -5.85
CA GLY A 123 -7.38 3.27 -6.22
C GLY A 123 -7.05 4.22 -5.07
N ILE A 124 -8.06 4.56 -4.24
CA ILE A 124 -7.84 5.35 -3.03
C ILE A 124 -6.92 4.61 -2.05
N GLY A 125 -7.25 3.36 -1.73
CA GLY A 125 -6.46 2.53 -0.83
C GLY A 125 -5.02 2.35 -1.32
N PHE A 126 -4.83 2.11 -2.61
CA PHE A 126 -3.51 1.96 -3.24
C PHE A 126 -2.61 3.18 -3.04
N VAL A 127 -3.10 4.38 -3.34
CA VAL A 127 -2.31 5.62 -3.23
C VAL A 127 -1.98 5.92 -1.77
N VAL A 128 -2.97 5.85 -0.88
CA VAL A 128 -2.78 6.15 0.53
C VAL A 128 -1.78 5.18 1.16
N LEU A 129 -1.91 3.88 0.90
CA LEU A 129 -0.98 2.88 1.42
C LEU A 129 0.42 3.06 0.85
N SER A 130 0.54 3.34 -0.44
CA SER A 130 1.84 3.58 -1.08
C SER A 130 2.57 4.79 -0.48
N LEU A 131 1.86 5.91 -0.30
CA LEU A 131 2.41 7.12 0.32
C LEU A 131 2.72 6.90 1.79
N GLY A 132 1.79 6.29 2.54
CA GLY A 132 1.92 6.09 3.97
C GLY A 132 3.05 5.14 4.34
N ILE A 133 3.19 4.01 3.64
CA ILE A 133 4.28 3.05 3.87
C ILE A 133 5.63 3.66 3.49
N THR A 134 5.73 4.32 2.32
CA THR A 134 6.98 4.97 1.89
C THR A 134 7.42 6.02 2.91
N SER A 135 6.47 6.86 3.35
CA SER A 135 6.68 7.90 4.37
C SER A 135 7.09 7.31 5.72
N TYR A 136 6.47 6.21 6.14
CA TYR A 136 6.81 5.49 7.37
C TYR A 136 8.21 4.88 7.32
N LEU A 137 8.61 4.29 6.18
CA LEU A 137 9.95 3.73 6.00
C LEU A 137 11.03 4.81 6.05
N ILE A 138 10.77 5.98 5.45
CA ILE A 138 11.69 7.12 5.53
C ILE A 138 11.88 7.56 6.99
N ASP A 139 10.79 7.77 7.72
CA ASP A 139 10.86 8.22 9.12
C ASP A 139 11.50 7.16 10.05
N CYS A 140 11.34 5.87 9.73
CA CYS A 140 11.88 4.81 10.59
C CYS A 140 13.38 4.60 10.41
N TYR A 141 13.89 4.74 9.19
CA TYR A 141 15.25 4.33 8.81
C TYR A 141 16.20 5.50 8.52
N GLY A 142 15.74 6.75 8.44
CA GLY A 142 16.58 7.95 8.33
C GLY A 142 17.69 7.79 7.28
N LYS A 143 18.94 7.67 7.72
CA LYS A 143 20.13 7.46 6.88
C LYS A 143 20.08 6.20 5.99
N TYR A 144 19.42 5.13 6.44
CA TYR A 144 19.22 3.89 5.68
C TYR A 144 17.92 3.87 4.86
N ALA A 145 17.15 4.97 4.83
CA ALA A 145 15.89 5.06 4.09
C ALA A 145 16.05 4.74 2.60
N ALA A 146 17.14 5.18 1.96
CA ALA A 146 17.39 4.90 0.54
C ALA A 146 17.47 3.40 0.25
N SER A 147 18.16 2.62 1.10
CA SER A 147 18.26 1.17 0.96
C SER A 147 16.94 0.47 1.24
N ALA A 148 16.20 0.93 2.26
CA ALA A 148 14.86 0.44 2.58
C ALA A 148 13.86 0.67 1.43
N LEU A 149 13.89 1.87 0.82
CA LEU A 149 13.06 2.20 -0.34
C LEU A 149 13.45 1.39 -1.58
N ALA A 150 14.74 1.17 -1.80
CA ALA A 150 15.21 0.31 -2.89
C ALA A 150 14.71 -1.13 -2.72
N ALA A 151 14.80 -1.70 -1.51
CA ALA A 151 14.30 -3.03 -1.24
C ALA A 151 12.78 -3.13 -1.43
N ASN A 152 12.03 -2.13 -0.96
CA ASN A 152 10.59 -2.02 -1.20
C ASN A 152 10.26 -1.94 -2.71
N ALA A 153 11.03 -1.16 -3.48
CA ALA A 153 10.86 -1.06 -4.92
C ALA A 153 11.12 -2.38 -5.65
N ILE A 154 12.17 -3.12 -5.26
CA ILE A 154 12.48 -4.44 -5.84
C ILE A 154 11.32 -5.40 -5.61
N LEU A 155 10.84 -5.51 -4.36
CA LEU A 155 9.72 -6.41 -4.05
C LEU A 155 8.47 -6.06 -4.85
N ARG A 156 8.17 -4.77 -4.94
CA ARG A 156 7.04 -4.25 -5.70
C ARG A 156 7.14 -4.64 -7.17
N SER A 157 8.32 -4.50 -7.76
CA SER A 157 8.57 -4.92 -9.15
C SER A 157 8.45 -6.43 -9.32
N CYS A 158 8.95 -7.24 -8.38
CA CYS A 158 8.81 -8.70 -8.42
C CYS A 158 7.33 -9.12 -8.42
N PHE A 159 6.50 -8.53 -7.57
CA PHE A 159 5.07 -8.81 -7.52
C PHE A 159 4.33 -8.26 -8.76
N GLY A 160 4.68 -7.05 -9.20
CA GLY A 160 4.11 -6.45 -10.42
C GLY A 160 4.43 -7.25 -11.69
N ALA A 161 5.59 -7.91 -11.75
CA ALA A 161 5.93 -8.83 -12.84
C ALA A 161 5.35 -10.23 -12.66
N GLY A 162 5.29 -10.73 -11.41
CA GLY A 162 4.83 -12.08 -11.10
C GLY A 162 3.33 -12.27 -11.23
N PHE A 163 2.53 -11.30 -10.78
CA PHE A 163 1.06 -11.41 -10.75
C PHE A 163 0.43 -11.56 -12.14
N PRO A 164 0.83 -10.77 -13.16
CA PRO A 164 0.34 -10.93 -14.52
C PRO A 164 0.72 -12.27 -15.18
N LEU A 165 1.79 -12.92 -14.71
CA LEU A 165 2.27 -14.17 -15.32
C LEU A 165 1.29 -15.33 -15.12
N PHE A 166 0.58 -15.35 -13.98
CA PHE A 166 -0.43 -16.35 -13.68
C PHE A 166 -1.87 -15.82 -13.73
N SER A 167 -2.06 -14.50 -13.91
CA SER A 167 -3.39 -13.87 -13.89
C SER A 167 -4.34 -14.49 -14.91
N HIS A 168 -3.92 -14.63 -16.18
CA HIS A 168 -4.74 -15.23 -17.23
C HIS A 168 -5.23 -16.64 -16.86
N GLN A 169 -4.32 -17.52 -16.45
CA GLN A 169 -4.67 -18.89 -16.07
C GLN A 169 -5.57 -18.95 -14.84
N MET A 170 -5.39 -18.02 -13.89
CA MET A 170 -6.22 -17.91 -12.71
C MET A 170 -7.65 -17.48 -13.09
N TYR A 171 -7.79 -16.45 -13.92
CA TYR A 171 -9.09 -15.98 -14.39
C TYR A 171 -9.80 -17.00 -15.27
N ASP A 172 -9.08 -17.70 -16.16
CA ASP A 172 -9.65 -18.74 -17.02
C ASP A 172 -10.20 -19.93 -16.23
N LYS A 173 -9.52 -20.33 -15.14
CA LYS A 173 -9.92 -21.51 -14.34
C LYS A 173 -10.94 -21.22 -13.25
N LEU A 174 -10.83 -20.07 -12.58
CA LEU A 174 -11.68 -19.73 -11.43
C LEU A 174 -12.83 -18.78 -11.80
N GLY A 175 -12.73 -18.07 -12.92
CA GLY A 175 -13.63 -16.99 -13.27
C GLY A 175 -13.36 -15.72 -12.45
N ALA A 176 -13.89 -14.60 -12.94
CA ALA A 176 -13.60 -13.27 -12.39
C ALA A 176 -14.01 -13.10 -10.92
N ALA A 177 -15.16 -13.66 -10.53
CA ALA A 177 -15.68 -13.52 -9.17
C ALA A 177 -14.78 -14.23 -8.13
N TRP A 178 -14.42 -15.48 -8.37
CA TRP A 178 -13.60 -16.24 -7.44
C TRP A 178 -12.13 -15.83 -7.46
N ALA A 179 -11.57 -15.56 -8.65
CA ALA A 179 -10.21 -15.06 -8.80
C ALA A 179 -9.98 -13.78 -7.98
N THR A 180 -10.88 -12.80 -8.13
CA THR A 180 -10.79 -11.53 -7.38
C THR A 180 -11.13 -11.71 -5.89
N SER A 181 -12.08 -12.59 -5.54
CA SER A 181 -12.43 -12.85 -4.13
C SER A 181 -11.26 -13.44 -3.34
N ILE A 182 -10.46 -14.33 -3.94
CA ILE A 182 -9.25 -14.87 -3.30
C ILE A 182 -8.26 -13.75 -2.98
N LEU A 183 -8.04 -12.84 -3.92
CA LEU A 183 -7.21 -11.65 -3.67
C LEU A 183 -7.81 -10.77 -2.56
N GLY A 184 -9.14 -10.61 -2.55
CA GLY A 184 -9.88 -9.93 -1.49
C GLY A 184 -9.68 -10.56 -0.11
N PHE A 185 -9.73 -11.89 0.01
CA PHE A 185 -9.50 -12.59 1.28
C PHE A 185 -8.06 -12.38 1.79
N ILE A 186 -7.06 -12.44 0.90
CA ILE A 186 -5.67 -12.15 1.26
C ILE A 186 -5.54 -10.67 1.68
N SER A 187 -6.18 -9.74 0.96
CA SER A 187 -6.23 -8.32 1.35
C SER A 187 -6.87 -8.11 2.72
N VAL A 188 -7.91 -8.86 3.09
CA VAL A 188 -8.50 -8.81 4.43
C VAL A 188 -7.52 -9.31 5.50
N ALA A 189 -6.80 -10.40 5.23
CA ALA A 189 -5.77 -10.90 6.15
C ALA A 189 -4.64 -9.88 6.37
N LEU A 190 -4.32 -9.08 5.36
CA LEU A 190 -3.30 -8.04 5.41
C LEU A 190 -3.84 -6.66 5.86
N ALA A 191 -5.15 -6.42 5.84
CA ALA A 191 -5.78 -5.18 6.28
C ALA A 191 -5.56 -4.80 7.77
N PRO A 192 -5.50 -5.73 8.75
CA PRO A 192 -5.20 -5.40 10.14
C PRO A 192 -3.71 -5.15 10.41
N LEU A 193 -2.85 -5.38 9.42
CA LEU A 193 -1.40 -5.32 9.57
C LEU A 193 -0.90 -3.90 9.95
N PRO A 194 -1.43 -2.79 9.40
CA PRO A 194 -1.16 -1.43 9.90
C PRO A 194 -1.61 -1.21 11.36
N PHE A 195 -2.69 -1.86 11.82
CA PHE A 195 -3.15 -1.76 13.20
C PHE A 195 -2.23 -2.50 14.15
N VAL A 196 -1.77 -3.70 13.76
CA VAL A 196 -0.75 -4.45 14.50
C VAL A 196 0.51 -3.61 14.65
N PHE A 197 0.97 -2.95 13.58
CA PHE A 197 2.12 -2.04 13.66
C PHE A 197 1.87 -0.77 14.47
N TYR A 198 0.64 -0.25 14.50
CA TYR A 198 0.32 0.89 15.38
C TYR A 198 0.42 0.51 16.86
N ARG A 199 -0.07 -0.69 17.24
CA ARG A 199 -0.10 -1.12 18.65
C ARG A 199 1.23 -1.73 19.13
N PHE A 200 1.92 -2.47 18.26
CA PHE A 200 3.14 -3.21 18.57
C PHE A 200 4.41 -2.60 17.96
N GLY A 201 4.29 -1.61 17.07
CA GLY A 201 5.41 -0.90 16.45
C GLY A 201 6.49 -0.43 17.43
N PRO A 202 6.14 0.20 18.57
CA PRO A 202 7.13 0.61 19.57
C PRO A 202 7.91 -0.56 20.17
N ARG A 203 7.26 -1.70 20.41
CA ARG A 203 7.89 -2.91 20.98
C ARG A 203 8.75 -3.65 19.96
N ILE A 204 8.34 -3.67 18.70
CA ILE A 204 9.07 -4.34 17.61
C ILE A 204 10.26 -3.46 17.16
N ARG A 205 10.12 -2.12 17.15
CA ARG A 205 11.26 -1.19 16.97
C ARG A 205 12.28 -1.29 18.08
N ALA A 206 11.87 -1.54 19.32
CA ALA A 206 12.79 -1.73 20.44
C ALA A 206 13.67 -2.99 20.35
N HIS A 207 13.38 -3.91 19.42
CA HIS A 207 14.21 -5.09 19.10
C HIS A 207 14.85 -5.03 17.70
N SER A 208 14.63 -3.95 16.94
CA SER A 208 15.25 -3.74 15.64
C SER A 208 16.70 -3.28 15.81
N THR A 209 17.64 -4.12 15.40
CA THR A 209 19.09 -3.88 15.51
C THR A 209 19.53 -2.69 14.64
N PHE A 210 18.87 -2.42 13.50
CA PHE A 210 19.21 -1.27 12.67
C PHE A 210 18.58 0.04 13.13
N HIS A 211 17.40 0.01 13.76
CA HIS A 211 16.82 1.21 14.35
C HIS A 211 17.60 1.69 15.57
N GLN A 212 18.10 0.76 16.40
CA GLN A 212 19.01 1.09 17.50
C GLN A 212 20.32 1.68 16.99
N ARG A 213 20.94 1.10 15.95
CA ARG A 213 22.17 1.66 15.32
C ARG A 213 21.95 3.03 14.68
N ALA A 214 20.80 3.26 14.05
CA ALA A 214 20.48 4.56 13.47
C ALA A 214 20.32 5.63 14.56
N ILE A 215 19.71 5.29 15.71
CA ILE A 215 19.63 6.17 16.88
C ILE A 215 21.02 6.39 17.49
N GLU A 216 21.81 5.34 17.69
CA GLU A 216 23.17 5.40 18.25
C GLU A 216 24.07 6.33 17.42
N GLU A 217 24.05 6.19 16.09
CA GLU A 217 24.80 7.07 15.19
C GLU A 217 24.24 8.51 15.17
N GLU A 218 22.92 8.72 15.28
CA GLU A 218 22.34 10.07 15.38
C GLU A 218 22.75 10.77 16.68
N PHE A 219 22.83 10.01 17.78
CA PHE A 219 23.38 10.48 19.05
C PHE A 219 24.89 10.75 18.96
N GLU A 220 25.68 9.93 18.26
CA GLU A 220 27.10 10.19 18.01
C GLU A 220 27.34 11.42 17.14
N VAL A 221 26.54 11.62 16.08
CA VAL A 221 26.60 12.82 15.23
C VAL A 221 26.17 14.06 16.00
N ALA A 222 25.11 13.98 16.80
CA ALA A 222 24.70 15.08 17.67
C ALA A 222 25.76 15.42 18.73
N ALA A 223 26.42 14.40 19.32
CA ALA A 223 27.48 14.58 20.30
C ALA A 223 28.75 15.20 19.66
N THR A 224 29.14 14.78 18.46
CA THR A 224 30.30 15.33 17.75
C THR A 224 30.07 16.79 17.30
N VAL A 225 28.85 17.15 16.91
CA VAL A 225 28.47 18.53 16.59
C VAL A 225 28.44 19.42 17.85
N ASP A 226 27.98 18.93 19.00
CA ASP A 226 27.99 19.69 20.26
C ASP A 226 29.42 19.90 20.80
N HIS A 227 30.31 18.91 20.63
CA HIS A 227 31.73 19.04 20.96
C HIS A 227 32.44 20.08 20.08
N SER A 228 32.19 20.08 18.76
CA SER A 228 32.75 21.08 17.84
C SER A 228 32.30 22.51 18.14
N LYS A 229 31.17 22.71 18.82
CA LYS A 229 30.61 24.03 19.13
C LYS A 229 31.08 24.60 20.47
N LYS A 230 31.70 23.77 21.32
CA LYS A 230 32.28 24.18 22.61
C LYS A 230 33.78 24.51 22.51
N GLU A 231 34.44 24.13 21.42
CA GLU A 231 35.88 24.34 21.19
C GLU A 231 36.21 25.51 20.23
N GLY A 232 35.21 26.20 19.68
CA GLY A 232 35.36 27.38 18.82
C GLY A 232 34.75 28.63 19.44
#